data_AF-A0A970RLY8-F1
#
_entry.id   AF-A0A970RLY8-F1
#
_cell.length_a   1.000
_cell.length_b   1.000
_cell.length_c   1.000
_cell.angle_alpha   90.00
_cell.angle_beta   90.00
_cell.angle_gamma   90.00
#
_symmetry.space_group_name_H-M   'P 1'
#
loop_
_entity.id
_entity.type
_entity.pdbx_description
1 polymer ?
#
loop_
_entity_poly.entity_id
_entity_poly.type
_entity_poly.pdbx_seq_one_letter_code
_entity_poly.pdbx_strand_id
1 'polypeptide(L)'
;MDELFWTHQSDFPEGILGTPNFSPTHLTWLSVSIAIIVIAVLVLKKSGNPLRQGTQRVLIILAAVLEISRWIWAAIIGHYTVVEMLPFHLCSLSIWMEMAAVFSGKQLLKDFGYCLCLPGALAALLTPDWSVYPLFSFQYLHSVTVHSLLFLIPLIWVVSDGFRPNFKNLPKCFGILMLFAAPVFVLNLILGSNYLFLREAPKDTPLELFENICGNPGYLVPLFLLVFVIWAVLYFPWAIADLIRSRQTSTETATKA
;
A
#
# COMPACT_ATOMS: atom_id res chain seq x y z
N MET A 1 -16.53 25.56 -4.75
CA MET A 1 -15.39 24.64 -4.61
C MET A 1 -15.31 24.08 -3.21
N ASP A 2 -15.50 24.90 -2.17
CA ASP A 2 -15.45 24.45 -0.77
C ASP A 2 -16.51 23.40 -0.40
N GLU A 3 -17.72 23.48 -0.97
CA GLU A 3 -18.76 22.46 -0.69
C GLU A 3 -18.39 21.08 -1.23
N LEU A 4 -17.85 20.99 -2.46
CA LEU A 4 -17.52 19.71 -3.13
C LEU A 4 -16.31 19.02 -2.48
N PHE A 5 -15.39 19.80 -1.88
CA PHE A 5 -14.17 19.25 -1.31
C PHE A 5 -14.45 18.23 -0.21
N TRP A 6 -15.46 18.50 0.63
CA TRP A 6 -15.81 17.67 1.79
C TRP A 6 -16.94 16.67 1.50
N THR A 7 -17.47 16.62 0.28
CA THR A 7 -18.64 15.79 -0.06
C THR A 7 -18.28 14.32 -0.22
N HIS A 8 -19.14 13.42 0.28
CA HIS A 8 -19.05 12.00 0.00
C HIS A 8 -19.53 11.69 -1.42
N GLN A 9 -18.99 10.64 -2.05
CA GLN A 9 -19.33 10.27 -3.44
C GLN A 9 -20.83 10.06 -3.69
N SER A 10 -21.60 9.63 -2.69
CA SER A 10 -23.05 9.42 -2.82
C SER A 10 -23.84 10.71 -2.97
N ASP A 11 -23.25 11.84 -2.57
CA ASP A 11 -23.92 13.14 -2.47
C ASP A 11 -23.43 14.09 -3.57
N PHE A 12 -22.64 13.61 -4.52
CA PHE A 12 -22.20 14.43 -5.64
C PHE A 12 -23.38 14.84 -6.53
N PRO A 13 -23.45 16.11 -6.95
CA PRO A 13 -24.37 16.54 -7.99
C PRO A 13 -24.19 15.74 -9.28
N GLU A 14 -25.26 15.57 -10.04
CA GLU A 14 -25.19 14.91 -11.36
C GLU A 14 -24.20 15.63 -12.28
N GLY A 15 -23.43 14.85 -13.04
CA GLY A 15 -22.47 15.38 -14.02
C GLY A 15 -21.10 15.77 -13.45
N ILE A 16 -20.85 15.61 -12.14
CA ILE A 16 -19.50 15.72 -11.60
C ILE A 16 -18.63 14.59 -12.13
N LEU A 17 -17.56 14.96 -12.84
CA LEU A 17 -16.56 14.04 -13.33
C LEU A 17 -15.53 13.79 -12.23
N GLY A 18 -15.32 12.53 -11.91
CA GLY A 18 -14.21 12.09 -11.08
C GLY A 18 -12.85 12.28 -11.77
N THR A 19 -11.85 11.58 -11.27
CA THR A 19 -10.50 11.50 -11.86
C THR A 19 -10.26 10.08 -12.37
N PRO A 20 -10.67 9.74 -13.60
CA PRO A 20 -10.57 8.37 -14.11
C PRO A 20 -9.13 7.87 -14.15
N ASN A 21 -8.97 6.55 -13.99
CA ASN A 21 -7.69 5.87 -14.06
C ASN A 21 -7.02 6.16 -15.41
N PHE A 22 -5.73 6.49 -15.36
CA PHE A 22 -4.89 6.85 -16.51
C PHE A 22 -5.37 8.06 -17.34
N SER A 23 -6.31 8.87 -16.84
CA SER A 23 -6.61 10.19 -17.42
C SER A 23 -5.38 11.11 -17.36
N PRO A 24 -5.28 12.15 -18.21
CA PRO A 24 -4.18 13.12 -18.13
C PRO A 24 -4.01 13.73 -16.74
N THR A 25 -5.11 14.00 -16.03
CA THR A 25 -5.11 14.48 -14.65
C THR A 25 -4.49 13.45 -13.70
N HIS A 26 -4.94 12.19 -13.76
CA HIS A 26 -4.38 11.11 -12.94
C HIS A 26 -2.87 10.92 -13.21
N LEU A 27 -2.46 10.86 -14.47
CA LEU A 27 -1.06 10.68 -14.86
C LEU A 27 -0.17 11.84 -14.41
N THR A 28 -0.68 13.07 -14.46
CA THR A 28 0.04 14.25 -13.96
C THR A 28 0.31 14.11 -12.47
N TRP A 29 -0.70 13.79 -11.68
CA TRP A 29 -0.55 13.65 -10.22
C TRP A 29 0.27 12.44 -9.82
N LEU A 30 0.11 11.31 -10.51
CA LEU A 30 0.97 10.15 -10.32
C LEU A 30 2.44 10.50 -10.56
N SER A 31 2.74 11.26 -11.62
CA SER A 31 4.10 11.73 -11.92
C SER A 31 4.64 12.66 -10.84
N VAL A 32 3.81 13.55 -10.30
CA VAL A 32 4.17 14.42 -9.17
C VAL A 32 4.46 13.61 -7.91
N SER A 33 3.61 12.65 -7.56
CA SER A 33 3.82 11.76 -6.41
C SER A 33 5.12 10.96 -6.55
N ILE A 34 5.39 10.40 -7.73
CA ILE A 34 6.64 9.69 -8.02
C ILE A 34 7.84 10.64 -7.86
N ALA A 35 7.77 11.87 -8.39
CA ALA A 35 8.84 12.85 -8.26
C ALA A 35 9.12 13.18 -6.79
N ILE A 36 8.08 13.43 -5.99
CA ILE A 36 8.20 13.69 -4.55
C ILE A 36 8.84 12.49 -3.83
N ILE A 37 8.38 11.27 -4.10
CA ILE A 37 8.92 10.04 -3.52
C ILE A 37 10.41 9.89 -3.87
N VAL A 38 10.78 10.06 -5.13
CA VAL A 38 12.18 9.96 -5.59
C VAL A 38 13.04 11.01 -4.91
N ILE A 39 12.61 12.27 -4.88
CA ILE A 39 13.34 13.36 -4.21
C ILE A 39 13.50 13.04 -2.72
N ALA A 40 12.44 12.62 -2.03
CA ALA A 40 12.48 12.27 -0.61
C ALA A 40 13.49 11.14 -0.34
N VAL A 41 13.48 10.07 -1.14
CA VAL A 41 14.45 8.97 -1.03
C VAL A 41 15.87 9.45 -1.27
N LEU A 42 16.13 10.25 -2.30
CA LEU A 42 17.47 10.76 -2.62
C LEU A 42 18.02 11.69 -1.53
N VAL A 43 17.17 12.54 -0.95
CA VAL A 43 17.53 13.41 0.18
C VAL A 43 17.83 12.57 1.42
N LEU A 44 16.97 11.61 1.75
CA LEU A 44 17.14 10.76 2.94
C LEU A 44 18.30 9.78 2.81
N LYS A 45 18.62 9.33 1.60
CA LYS A 45 19.81 8.49 1.35
C LYS A 45 21.10 9.23 1.72
N LYS A 46 21.14 10.55 1.53
CA LYS A 46 22.29 11.40 1.88
C LYS A 46 22.26 11.89 3.33
N SER A 47 21.16 11.69 4.06
CA SER A 47 21.03 12.17 5.42
C SER A 47 21.63 11.20 6.45
N GLY A 48 22.03 11.75 7.61
CA GLY A 48 22.50 10.95 8.73
C GLY A 48 21.38 10.07 9.33
N ASN A 49 21.78 8.96 9.95
CA ASN A 49 20.85 7.99 10.55
C ASN A 49 19.81 8.62 11.51
N PRO A 50 20.15 9.57 12.40
CA PRO A 50 19.17 10.16 13.31
C PRO A 50 18.09 10.96 12.58
N LEU A 51 18.47 11.78 11.59
CA LEU A 51 17.52 12.57 10.79
C LEU A 51 16.60 11.63 10.02
N ARG A 52 17.16 10.60 9.38
CA ARG A 52 16.38 9.64 8.60
C ARG A 52 15.35 8.88 9.43
N GLN A 53 15.74 8.39 10.61
CA GLN A 53 14.80 7.74 11.53
C GLN A 53 13.75 8.72 12.05
N GLY A 54 14.14 9.96 12.36
CA GLY A 54 13.20 11.02 12.75
C GLY A 54 12.17 11.31 11.66
N THR A 55 12.60 11.44 10.41
CA THR A 55 11.70 11.63 9.26
C THR A 55 10.75 10.45 9.09
N GLN A 56 11.23 9.20 9.16
CA GLN A 56 10.33 8.03 9.07
C GLN A 56 9.25 8.04 10.16
N ARG A 57 9.61 8.42 11.40
CA ARG A 57 8.64 8.56 12.50
C ARG A 57 7.60 9.64 12.21
N VAL A 58 8.02 10.79 11.68
CA VAL A 58 7.09 11.86 11.28
C VAL A 58 6.16 11.40 10.16
N LEU A 59 6.69 10.74 9.13
CA LEU A 59 5.90 10.24 7.99
C LEU A 59 4.83 9.23 8.42
N ILE A 60 5.17 8.29 9.31
CA ILE A 60 4.23 7.27 9.75
C ILE A 60 3.20 7.80 10.77
N ILE A 61 3.59 8.78 11.60
CA ILE A 61 2.65 9.50 12.46
C ILE A 61 1.67 10.30 11.59
N LEU A 62 2.17 10.97 10.54
CA LEU A 62 1.32 11.68 9.58
C LEU A 62 0.32 10.73 8.91
N ALA A 63 0.76 9.54 8.46
CA ALA A 63 -0.15 8.55 7.87
C ALA A 63 -1.26 8.12 8.85
N ALA A 64 -0.94 7.91 10.13
CA ALA A 64 -1.94 7.58 11.14
C ALA A 64 -2.88 8.75 11.48
N VAL A 65 -2.37 9.98 11.51
CA VAL A 65 -3.21 11.17 11.66
C VAL A 65 -4.16 11.32 10.47
N LEU A 66 -3.69 11.03 9.26
CA LEU A 66 -4.54 11.01 8.06
C LEU A 66 -5.62 9.92 8.14
N GLU A 67 -5.30 8.72 8.63
CA GLU A 67 -6.32 7.67 8.83
C GLU A 67 -7.42 8.13 9.80
N ILE A 68 -7.03 8.73 10.94
CA ILE A 68 -7.97 9.27 11.91
C ILE A 68 -8.76 10.44 11.32
N SER A 69 -8.13 11.31 10.52
CA SER A 69 -8.80 12.44 9.89
C SER A 69 -9.87 11.99 8.90
N ARG A 70 -9.66 10.87 8.20
CA ARG A 70 -10.69 10.27 7.33
C ARG A 70 -11.91 9.81 8.14
N TRP A 71 -11.71 9.18 9.30
CA TRP A 71 -12.84 8.80 10.17
C TRP A 71 -13.59 10.01 10.72
N ILE A 72 -12.86 11.03 11.15
CA ILE A 72 -13.45 12.28 11.64
C ILE A 72 -14.25 12.96 10.52
N TRP A 73 -13.67 13.07 9.32
CA TRP A 73 -14.34 13.63 8.16
C TRP A 73 -15.65 12.88 7.87
N ALA A 74 -15.59 11.56 7.73
CA ALA A 74 -16.76 10.72 7.48
C ALA A 74 -17.84 10.89 8.57
N ALA A 75 -17.45 10.99 9.84
CA ALA A 75 -18.37 11.21 10.95
C ALA A 75 -19.03 12.59 10.90
N ILE A 76 -18.27 13.64 10.58
CA ILE A 76 -18.79 15.03 10.48
C ILE A 76 -19.84 15.14 9.38
N ILE A 77 -19.63 14.50 8.24
CA ILE A 77 -20.55 14.56 7.10
C ILE A 77 -21.69 13.53 7.18
N GLY A 78 -21.76 12.74 8.25
CA GLY A 78 -22.80 11.74 8.45
C GLY A 78 -22.65 10.45 7.62
N HIS A 79 -21.49 10.24 6.99
CA HIS A 79 -21.17 9.06 6.16
C HIS A 79 -20.29 8.02 6.88
N TYR A 80 -20.19 8.09 8.21
CA TYR A 80 -19.51 7.05 8.97
C TYR A 80 -20.39 5.80 9.08
N THR A 81 -20.12 4.82 8.22
CA THR A 81 -20.80 3.52 8.26
C THR A 81 -19.83 2.40 8.63
N VAL A 82 -20.31 1.41 9.39
CA VAL A 82 -19.55 0.18 9.69
C VAL A 82 -19.31 -0.69 8.45
N VAL A 83 -19.95 -0.36 7.33
CA VAL A 83 -19.83 -1.07 6.05
C VAL A 83 -18.62 -0.58 5.26
N GLU A 84 -18.27 0.70 5.40
CA GLU A 84 -17.23 1.34 4.57
C GLU A 84 -16.03 1.87 5.38
N MET A 85 -16.22 2.22 6.66
CA MET A 85 -15.24 3.02 7.41
C MET A 85 -14.42 2.26 8.47
N LEU A 86 -14.64 0.95 8.67
CA LEU A 86 -13.79 0.16 9.56
C LEU A 86 -12.37 -0.01 8.97
N PRO A 87 -11.33 -0.10 9.82
CA PRO A 87 -9.92 -0.20 9.41
C PRO A 87 -9.52 -1.59 8.89
N PHE A 88 -10.39 -2.21 8.09
CA PHE A 88 -10.21 -3.58 7.62
C PHE A 88 -9.66 -3.67 6.20
N HIS A 89 -9.31 -2.54 5.57
CA HIS A 89 -8.53 -2.54 4.34
C HIS A 89 -7.03 -2.75 4.58
N LEU A 90 -6.32 -3.20 3.54
CA LEU A 90 -4.90 -3.45 3.60
C LEU A 90 -4.10 -2.17 3.86
N CYS A 91 -4.54 -1.01 3.37
CA CYS A 91 -3.90 0.27 3.65
C CYS A 91 -3.98 0.64 5.15
N SER A 92 -5.13 0.47 5.80
CA SER A 92 -5.28 0.68 7.24
C SER A 92 -4.38 -0.26 8.04
N LEU A 93 -4.32 -1.55 7.68
CA LEU A 93 -3.39 -2.50 8.28
C LEU A 93 -1.93 -2.09 8.05
N SER A 94 -1.59 -1.65 6.84
CA SER A 94 -0.25 -1.21 6.45
C SER A 94 0.24 -0.07 7.33
N ILE A 95 -0.59 0.92 7.62
CA ILE A 95 -0.24 2.05 8.50
C ILE A 95 0.24 1.55 9.86
N TRP A 96 -0.51 0.64 10.50
CA TRP A 96 -0.16 0.12 11.82
C TRP A 96 1.05 -0.81 11.78
N MET A 97 1.18 -1.63 10.74
CA MET A 97 2.32 -2.54 10.56
C MET A 97 3.62 -1.78 10.31
N GLU A 98 3.59 -0.76 9.46
CA GLU A 98 4.74 0.11 9.21
C GLU A 98 5.08 0.96 10.43
N MET A 99 4.08 1.46 11.16
CA MET A 99 4.30 2.15 12.44
C MET A 99 5.05 1.25 13.41
N ALA A 100 4.54 0.03 13.61
CA ALA A 100 5.20 -0.95 14.46
C ALA A 100 6.62 -1.27 13.96
N ALA A 101 6.85 -1.33 12.64
CA ALA A 101 8.17 -1.54 12.05
C ALA A 101 9.14 -0.38 12.33
N VAL A 102 8.69 0.87 12.17
CA VAL A 102 9.50 2.08 12.40
C VAL A 102 9.93 2.19 13.86
N PHE A 103 9.04 1.91 14.81
CA PHE A 103 9.35 2.03 16.24
C PHE A 103 10.09 0.83 16.81
N SER A 104 9.78 -0.40 16.37
CA SER A 104 10.41 -1.60 16.91
C SER A 104 11.66 -2.04 16.17
N GLY A 105 11.85 -1.62 14.92
CA GLY A 105 12.95 -2.09 14.06
C GLY A 105 12.89 -3.58 13.70
N LYS A 106 11.80 -4.29 14.03
CA LYS A 106 11.69 -5.74 13.83
C LYS A 106 11.69 -6.11 12.35
N GLN A 107 12.57 -7.04 11.99
CA GLN A 107 12.75 -7.55 10.62
C GLN A 107 11.44 -8.03 9.99
N LEU A 108 10.64 -8.82 10.72
CA LEU A 108 9.38 -9.37 10.20
C LEU A 108 8.37 -8.28 9.79
N LEU A 109 8.31 -7.17 10.53
CA LEU A 109 7.39 -6.07 10.22
C LEU A 109 7.87 -5.27 9.00
N LYS A 110 9.19 -5.10 8.86
CA LYS A 110 9.77 -4.52 7.66
C LYS A 110 9.59 -5.41 6.43
N ASP A 111 9.74 -6.73 6.59
CA ASP A 111 9.45 -7.71 5.55
C ASP A 111 7.97 -7.66 5.15
N PHE A 112 7.04 -7.53 6.10
CA PHE A 112 5.62 -7.34 5.82
C PHE A 112 5.38 -6.04 5.01
N GLY A 113 5.98 -4.92 5.44
CA GLY A 113 5.94 -3.66 4.72
C GLY A 113 6.46 -3.77 3.29
N TYR A 114 7.56 -4.49 3.09
CA TYR A 114 8.16 -4.66 1.77
C TYR A 114 7.35 -5.60 0.85
N CYS A 115 6.86 -6.72 1.36
CA CYS A 115 6.21 -7.73 0.51
C CYS A 115 4.72 -7.49 0.26
N LEU A 116 4.04 -6.71 1.11
CA LEU A 116 2.60 -6.45 1.00
C LEU A 116 2.27 -4.97 0.93
N CYS A 117 2.77 -4.14 1.86
CA CYS A 117 2.41 -2.71 1.89
C CYS A 117 2.93 -1.96 0.67
N LEU A 118 4.20 -2.13 0.30
CA LEU A 118 4.84 -1.49 -0.85
C LEU A 118 4.10 -1.79 -2.18
N PRO A 119 3.88 -3.06 -2.58
CA PRO A 119 3.16 -3.35 -3.82
C PRO A 119 1.67 -3.00 -3.73
N GLY A 120 1.03 -3.13 -2.56
CA GLY A 120 -0.37 -2.74 -2.38
C GLY A 120 -0.57 -1.23 -2.54
N ALA A 121 0.32 -0.42 -1.95
CA ALA A 121 0.32 1.03 -2.12
C ALA A 121 0.58 1.45 -3.57
N LEU A 122 1.51 0.76 -4.25
CA LEU A 122 1.75 0.99 -5.68
C LEU A 122 0.50 0.67 -6.52
N ALA A 123 -0.15 -0.46 -6.27
CA ALA A 123 -1.37 -0.85 -6.99
C ALA A 123 -2.49 0.20 -6.79
N ALA A 124 -2.68 0.68 -5.56
CA ALA A 124 -3.66 1.71 -5.25
C ALA A 124 -3.34 3.07 -5.90
N LEU A 125 -2.05 3.42 -6.06
CA LEU A 125 -1.64 4.63 -6.79
C LEU A 125 -1.78 4.50 -8.31
N LEU A 126 -1.64 3.29 -8.86
CA LEU A 126 -1.75 3.04 -10.30
C LEU A 126 -3.21 2.91 -10.76
N THR A 127 -4.04 2.24 -9.96
CA THR A 127 -5.46 2.01 -10.24
C THR A 127 -6.28 2.31 -9.00
N PRO A 128 -6.46 3.60 -8.66
CA PRO A 128 -7.22 4.00 -7.48
C PRO A 128 -8.69 3.60 -7.59
N ASP A 129 -9.24 3.02 -6.53
CA ASP A 129 -10.68 2.76 -6.40
C ASP A 129 -11.47 4.04 -6.04
N TRP A 130 -10.77 5.08 -5.56
CA TRP A 130 -11.33 6.41 -5.31
C TRP A 130 -11.36 7.31 -6.57
N SER A 131 -11.21 6.75 -7.78
CA SER A 131 -11.20 7.49 -9.04
C SER A 131 -12.52 8.22 -9.34
N VAL A 132 -13.62 7.83 -8.69
CA VAL A 132 -14.91 8.55 -8.73
C VAL A 132 -14.83 9.96 -8.12
N TYR A 133 -13.87 10.20 -7.23
CA TYR A 133 -13.68 11.50 -6.60
C TYR A 133 -12.96 12.48 -7.56
N PRO A 134 -13.42 13.74 -7.64
CA PRO A 134 -12.65 14.81 -8.27
C PRO A 134 -11.31 14.98 -7.56
N LEU A 135 -10.29 15.39 -8.32
CA LEU A 135 -8.93 15.59 -7.84
C LEU A 135 -8.86 16.44 -6.56
N PHE A 136 -9.58 17.58 -6.53
CA PHE A 136 -9.61 18.51 -5.41
C PHE A 136 -10.74 18.17 -4.44
N SER A 137 -10.80 16.90 -4.03
CA SER A 137 -11.62 16.45 -2.91
C SER A 137 -10.74 15.96 -1.77
N PHE A 138 -11.27 16.02 -0.55
CA PHE A 138 -10.61 15.51 0.64
C PHE A 138 -10.20 14.04 0.44
N GLN A 139 -11.14 13.18 0.01
CA GLN A 139 -10.91 11.75 -0.13
C GLN A 139 -9.84 11.43 -1.18
N TYR A 140 -9.81 12.15 -2.32
CA TYR A 140 -8.81 11.93 -3.35
C TYR A 140 -7.40 12.33 -2.86
N LEU A 141 -7.25 13.55 -2.33
CA LEU A 141 -5.96 14.04 -1.85
C LEU A 141 -5.46 13.25 -0.63
N HIS A 142 -6.36 12.89 0.27
CA HIS A 142 -6.08 11.99 1.40
C HIS A 142 -5.53 10.65 0.89
N SER A 143 -6.25 9.99 -0.01
CA SER A 143 -5.90 8.64 -0.46
C SER A 143 -4.58 8.63 -1.21
N VAL A 144 -4.34 9.59 -2.11
CA VAL A 144 -3.04 9.73 -2.79
C VAL A 144 -1.91 9.97 -1.79
N THR A 145 -2.13 10.79 -0.77
CA THR A 145 -1.11 11.09 0.24
C THR A 145 -0.79 9.86 1.08
N VAL A 146 -1.81 9.18 1.63
CA VAL A 146 -1.61 7.98 2.47
C VAL A 146 -0.87 6.88 1.69
N HIS A 147 -1.28 6.59 0.46
CA HIS A 147 -0.63 5.55 -0.33
C HIS A 147 0.79 5.96 -0.78
N SER A 148 1.05 7.25 -1.00
CA SER A 148 2.42 7.73 -1.25
C SER A 148 3.33 7.55 -0.02
N LEU A 149 2.81 7.78 1.19
CA LEU A 149 3.55 7.56 2.44
C LEU A 149 3.84 6.07 2.68
N LEU A 150 2.83 5.22 2.50
CA LEU A 150 2.95 3.76 2.63
C LEU A 150 3.90 3.16 1.58
N PHE A 151 3.99 3.76 0.39
CA PHE A 151 4.99 3.36 -0.59
C PHE A 151 6.40 3.85 -0.21
N LEU A 152 6.51 5.09 0.25
CA LEU A 152 7.78 5.74 0.57
C LEU A 152 8.52 5.06 1.73
N ILE A 153 7.83 4.65 2.79
CA ILE A 153 8.46 4.12 4.01
C ILE A 153 9.26 2.83 3.74
N PRO A 154 8.69 1.75 3.16
CA PRO A 154 9.45 0.54 2.83
C PRO A 154 10.55 0.81 1.80
N LEU A 155 10.34 1.77 0.89
CA LEU A 155 11.35 2.17 -0.08
C LEU A 155 12.57 2.83 0.60
N ILE A 156 12.36 3.67 1.61
CA ILE A 156 13.45 4.24 2.42
C ILE A 156 14.24 3.12 3.11
N TRP A 157 13.56 2.10 3.66
CA TRP A 157 14.27 1.00 4.32
C TRP A 157 15.24 0.32 3.36
N VAL A 158 14.75 -0.04 2.17
CA VAL A 158 15.53 -0.75 1.15
C VAL A 158 16.67 0.09 0.60
N VAL A 159 16.40 1.35 0.24
CA VAL A 159 17.35 2.18 -0.50
C VAL A 159 18.34 2.90 0.43
N SER A 160 17.93 3.20 1.66
CA SER A 160 18.65 4.12 2.55
C SER A 160 19.03 3.51 3.91
N ASP A 161 18.26 2.57 4.46
CA ASP A 161 18.60 1.93 5.76
C ASP A 161 19.42 0.64 5.63
N GLY A 162 19.69 0.18 4.41
CA GLY A 162 20.35 -1.11 4.19
C GLY A 162 19.49 -2.31 4.64
N PHE A 163 18.18 -2.12 4.75
CA PHE A 163 17.27 -3.23 5.00
C PHE A 163 17.34 -4.24 3.85
N ARG A 164 17.47 -5.51 4.21
CA ARG A 164 17.51 -6.61 3.27
C ARG A 164 16.27 -7.50 3.48
N PRO A 165 15.39 -7.64 2.47
CA PRO A 165 14.25 -8.54 2.55
C PRO A 165 14.67 -9.99 2.75
N ASN A 166 13.96 -10.71 3.62
CA ASN A 166 14.22 -12.12 3.91
C ASN A 166 13.10 -13.02 3.38
N PHE A 167 13.40 -13.80 2.34
CA PHE A 167 12.43 -14.73 1.73
C PHE A 167 11.87 -15.75 2.73
N LYS A 168 12.63 -16.11 3.78
CA LYS A 168 12.17 -17.05 4.83
C LYS A 168 11.03 -16.49 5.67
N ASN A 169 10.81 -15.18 5.65
CA ASN A 169 9.70 -14.54 6.34
C ASN A 169 8.42 -14.45 5.50
N LEU A 170 8.46 -14.73 4.19
CA LEU A 170 7.26 -14.69 3.33
C LEU A 170 6.11 -15.56 3.85
N PRO A 171 6.32 -16.82 4.31
CA PRO A 171 5.23 -17.61 4.89
C PRO A 171 4.63 -16.99 6.16
N LYS A 172 5.45 -16.28 6.96
CA LYS A 172 4.97 -15.58 8.16
C LYS A 172 4.17 -14.35 7.78
N CYS A 173 4.62 -13.58 6.79
CA CYS A 173 3.88 -12.44 6.26
C CYS A 173 2.54 -12.89 5.66
N PHE A 174 2.54 -14.01 4.92
CA PHE A 174 1.30 -14.65 4.43
C PHE A 174 0.38 -15.05 5.59
N GLY A 175 0.92 -15.68 6.63
CA GLY A 175 0.16 -16.06 7.81
C GLY A 175 -0.50 -14.88 8.52
N ILE A 176 0.21 -13.75 8.66
CA ILE A 176 -0.36 -12.51 9.21
C ILE A 176 -1.49 -11.99 8.32
N LEU A 177 -1.29 -11.97 7.00
CA LEU A 177 -2.33 -11.55 6.06
C LEU A 177 -3.57 -12.44 6.15
N MET A 178 -3.40 -13.77 6.21
CA MET A 178 -4.54 -14.71 6.31
C MET A 178 -5.24 -14.62 7.67
N LEU A 179 -4.49 -14.44 8.75
CA LEU A 179 -5.06 -14.24 10.09
C LEU A 179 -5.91 -12.96 10.16
N PHE A 180 -5.56 -11.94 9.37
CA PHE A 180 -6.35 -10.73 9.23
C PHE A 180 -7.52 -10.90 8.25
N ALA A 181 -7.28 -11.48 7.08
CA ALA A 181 -8.27 -11.60 6.00
C ALA A 181 -9.42 -12.57 6.33
N ALA A 182 -9.15 -13.67 7.04
CA ALA A 182 -10.17 -14.66 7.38
C ALA A 182 -11.33 -14.10 8.24
N PRO A 183 -11.08 -13.40 9.37
CA PRO A 183 -12.17 -12.77 10.12
C PRO A 183 -12.81 -11.62 9.34
N VAL A 184 -12.04 -10.86 8.55
CA VAL A 184 -12.58 -9.79 7.70
C VAL A 184 -13.55 -10.35 6.64
N PHE A 185 -13.26 -11.51 6.07
CA PHE A 185 -14.17 -12.20 5.15
C PHE A 185 -15.50 -12.54 5.82
N VAL A 186 -15.47 -13.09 7.05
CA VAL A 186 -16.69 -13.37 7.82
C VAL A 186 -17.47 -12.09 8.10
N LEU A 187 -16.78 -11.00 8.48
CA LEU A 187 -17.39 -9.70 8.70
C LEU A 187 -18.05 -9.15 7.43
N ASN A 188 -17.41 -9.30 6.26
CA ASN A 188 -17.98 -8.91 4.97
C ASN A 188 -19.28 -9.65 4.63
N LEU A 189 -19.42 -10.91 5.04
CA LEU A 189 -20.66 -11.67 4.88
C LEU A 189 -21.76 -11.15 5.82
N ILE A 190 -21.41 -10.83 7.06
CA ILE A 190 -22.37 -10.37 8.09
C ILE A 190 -22.85 -8.94 7.80
N LEU A 191 -21.92 -8.04 7.47
CA LEU A 191 -22.18 -6.60 7.34
C LEU A 191 -22.62 -6.19 5.92
N GLY A 192 -22.45 -7.07 4.93
CA GLY A 192 -22.63 -6.68 3.53
C GLY A 192 -21.49 -5.81 2.98
N SER A 193 -20.35 -5.73 3.67
CA SER A 193 -19.20 -4.91 3.28
C SER A 193 -18.26 -5.61 2.29
N ASN A 194 -17.33 -4.84 1.72
CA ASN A 194 -16.32 -5.34 0.77
C ASN A 194 -14.88 -4.96 1.18
N TYR A 195 -14.54 -5.16 2.46
CA TYR A 195 -13.18 -4.96 2.96
C TYR A 195 -12.20 -5.92 2.28
N LEU A 196 -10.98 -5.43 2.02
CA LEU A 196 -9.94 -6.16 1.25
C LEU A 196 -10.36 -6.60 -0.15
N PHE A 197 -11.48 -6.11 -0.68
CA PHE A 197 -12.03 -6.54 -1.97
C PHE A 197 -12.24 -8.06 -2.05
N LEU A 198 -12.73 -8.68 -0.97
CA LEU A 198 -12.93 -10.13 -0.90
C LEU A 198 -14.31 -10.59 -1.39
N ARG A 199 -15.25 -9.67 -1.62
CA ARG A 199 -16.60 -9.98 -2.10
C ARG A 199 -16.86 -9.53 -3.52
N GLU A 200 -16.34 -8.37 -3.92
CA GLU A 200 -16.53 -7.80 -5.26
C GLU A 200 -15.22 -7.14 -5.70
N ALA A 201 -14.88 -7.24 -6.99
CA ALA A 201 -13.72 -6.53 -7.50
C ALA A 201 -14.02 -5.03 -7.65
N PRO A 202 -13.09 -4.14 -7.30
CA PRO A 202 -13.22 -2.73 -7.59
C PRO A 202 -13.15 -2.50 -9.12
N LYS A 203 -14.06 -1.67 -9.63
CA LYS A 203 -14.13 -1.30 -11.05
C LYS A 203 -12.90 -0.50 -11.47
N ASP A 204 -12.58 -0.55 -12.76
CA ASP A 204 -11.44 0.12 -13.39
C ASP A 204 -10.08 -0.33 -12.82
N THR A 205 -10.02 -1.55 -12.27
CA THR A 205 -8.80 -2.17 -11.73
C THR A 205 -8.50 -3.52 -12.40
N PRO A 206 -7.28 -4.06 -12.27
CA PRO A 206 -6.97 -5.41 -12.75
C PRO A 206 -7.83 -6.51 -12.12
N LEU A 207 -8.43 -6.26 -10.94
CA LEU A 207 -9.31 -7.23 -10.29
C LEU A 207 -10.63 -7.37 -11.05
N GLU A 208 -11.13 -6.31 -11.69
CA GLU A 208 -12.33 -6.38 -12.54
C GLU A 208 -12.07 -7.30 -13.74
N LEU A 209 -10.88 -7.25 -14.34
CA LEU A 209 -10.49 -8.18 -15.40
C LEU A 209 -10.50 -9.63 -14.89
N PHE A 210 -10.01 -9.86 -13.68
CA PHE A 210 -10.04 -11.19 -13.07
C PHE A 210 -11.47 -11.67 -12.80
N GLU A 211 -12.37 -10.80 -12.35
CA GLU A 211 -13.79 -11.09 -12.17
C GLU A 211 -14.49 -11.39 -13.49
N ASN A 212 -14.18 -10.64 -14.55
CA ASN A 212 -14.73 -10.89 -15.88
C ASN A 212 -14.28 -12.24 -16.47
N ILE A 213 -13.06 -12.70 -16.16
CA ILE A 213 -12.51 -13.96 -16.68
C ILE A 213 -12.94 -15.16 -15.82
N CYS A 214 -12.86 -15.04 -14.50
CA CYS A 214 -13.02 -16.16 -13.55
C CYS A 214 -14.36 -16.14 -12.80
N GLY A 215 -15.15 -15.08 -12.93
CA GLY A 215 -16.37 -14.85 -12.18
C GLY A 215 -16.13 -14.48 -10.72
N ASN A 216 -17.22 -14.37 -9.97
CA ASN A 216 -17.24 -14.10 -8.53
C ASN A 216 -17.76 -15.33 -7.79
N PRO A 217 -17.00 -15.94 -6.86
CA PRO A 217 -15.75 -15.46 -6.24
C PRO A 217 -14.45 -15.91 -6.93
N GLY A 218 -14.52 -16.42 -8.17
CA GLY A 218 -13.37 -17.01 -8.87
C GLY A 218 -12.15 -16.09 -9.04
N TYR A 219 -12.35 -14.77 -9.13
CA TYR A 219 -11.27 -13.77 -9.24
C TYR A 219 -10.30 -13.74 -8.05
N LEU A 220 -10.68 -14.30 -6.90
CA LEU A 220 -9.78 -14.43 -5.75
C LEU A 220 -8.58 -15.32 -6.08
N VAL A 221 -8.74 -16.32 -6.95
CA VAL A 221 -7.65 -17.21 -7.37
C VAL A 221 -6.53 -16.45 -8.10
N PRO A 222 -6.79 -15.73 -9.21
CA PRO A 222 -5.76 -14.92 -9.86
C PRO A 222 -5.26 -13.77 -8.96
N LEU A 223 -6.07 -13.24 -8.04
CA LEU A 223 -5.59 -12.29 -7.02
C LEU A 223 -4.50 -12.92 -6.12
N PHE A 224 -4.72 -14.13 -5.60
CA PHE A 224 -3.71 -14.85 -4.83
C PHE A 224 -2.46 -15.16 -5.65
N LEU A 225 -2.62 -15.60 -6.91
CA LEU A 225 -1.49 -15.86 -7.81
C LEU A 225 -0.69 -14.59 -8.09
N LEU A 226 -1.35 -13.45 -8.26
CA LEU A 226 -0.70 -12.16 -8.47
C LEU A 226 0.21 -11.79 -7.30
N VAL A 227 -0.18 -12.06 -6.06
CA VAL A 227 0.67 -11.84 -4.88
C VAL A 227 1.98 -12.64 -4.99
N PHE A 228 1.91 -13.91 -5.40
CA PHE A 228 3.12 -14.73 -5.58
C PHE A 228 4.01 -14.23 -6.73
N VAL A 229 3.41 -13.76 -7.83
CA VAL A 229 4.14 -13.14 -8.94
C VAL A 229 4.85 -11.88 -8.49
N ILE A 230 4.17 -11.01 -7.74
CA ILE A 230 4.75 -9.80 -7.15
C ILE A 230 5.92 -10.16 -6.23
N TRP A 231 5.77 -11.17 -5.37
CA TRP A 231 6.85 -11.63 -4.50
C TRP A 231 8.05 -12.16 -5.27
N ALA A 232 7.81 -12.92 -6.34
CA ALA A 232 8.89 -13.35 -7.22
C ALA A 232 9.65 -12.13 -7.78
N VAL A 233 8.94 -11.13 -8.32
CA VAL A 233 9.57 -9.90 -8.86
C VAL A 233 10.33 -9.13 -7.79
N LEU A 234 9.74 -8.92 -6.60
CA LEU A 234 10.37 -8.15 -5.51
C LEU A 234 11.61 -8.85 -4.94
N TYR A 235 11.56 -10.18 -4.76
CA TYR A 235 12.63 -10.93 -4.09
C TYR A 235 13.71 -11.45 -5.06
N PHE A 236 13.43 -11.53 -6.37
CA PHE A 236 14.36 -12.05 -7.36
C PHE A 236 15.71 -11.30 -7.42
N PRO A 237 15.77 -9.95 -7.41
CA PRO A 237 17.04 -9.23 -7.39
C PRO A 237 17.90 -9.56 -6.16
N TRP A 238 17.27 -9.78 -5.01
CA TRP A 238 17.96 -10.13 -3.77
C TRP A 238 18.52 -11.54 -3.79
N ALA A 239 17.77 -12.49 -4.35
CA ALA A 239 18.23 -13.86 -4.55
C ALA A 239 19.47 -13.89 -5.45
N ILE A 240 19.45 -13.17 -6.58
CA ILE A 240 20.63 -13.06 -7.46
C ILE A 240 21.82 -12.48 -6.71
N ALA A 241 21.63 -11.38 -5.97
CA ALA A 241 22.70 -10.75 -5.22
C ALA A 241 23.32 -11.69 -4.17
N ASP A 242 22.52 -12.52 -3.50
CA ASP A 242 22.99 -13.53 -2.56
C ASP A 242 23.78 -14.66 -3.24
N LEU A 243 23.32 -15.13 -4.41
CA LEU A 243 24.02 -16.14 -5.21
C LEU A 243 25.38 -15.63 -5.71
N ILE A 244 25.48 -14.37 -6.15
CA ILE A 244 26.75 -13.80 -6.61
C ILE A 244 27.73 -13.68 -5.45
N ARG A 245 27.25 -13.19 -4.29
CA ARG A 245 28.09 -13.00 -3.10
C ARG A 245 28.64 -14.32 -2.55
N SER A 246 27.82 -15.37 -2.49
CA SER A 246 28.25 -16.69 -1.99
C SER A 246 29.34 -17.31 -2.87
N ARG A 247 29.24 -17.14 -4.20
CA ARG A 247 30.27 -17.58 -5.15
C ARG A 247 31.60 -16.86 -4.92
N GLN A 248 31.59 -15.54 -4.76
CA GLN A 248 32.81 -14.77 -4.50
C GLN A 248 33.52 -15.22 -3.22
N THR A 249 32.77 -15.42 -2.13
CA THR A 249 33.33 -15.92 -0.86
C THR A 249 33.91 -17.33 -0.96
N SER A 250 33.29 -18.21 -1.75
CA SER A 250 33.82 -19.56 -1.97
C SER A 250 35.13 -19.55 -2.76
N THR A 251 35.24 -18.68 -3.77
CA THR A 251 36.47 -18.51 -4.56
C THR A 251 37.60 -17.93 -3.71
N GLU A 252 37.35 -16.90 -2.89
CA GLU A 252 38.38 -16.33 -2.01
C GLU A 252 38.91 -17.32 -0.96
N THR A 253 38.04 -18.20 -0.45
CA THR A 253 38.44 -19.23 0.51
C THR A 253 39.29 -20.30 -0.16
N ALA A 254 38.96 -20.67 -1.41
CA ALA A 254 39.73 -21.62 -2.20
C ALA A 254 41.11 -21.08 -2.63
N THR A 255 41.26 -19.78 -2.90
CA THR A 255 42.55 -19.18 -3.26
C THR A 255 43.49 -18.98 -2.06
N LYS A 256 42.96 -18.99 -0.83
CA LYS A 256 43.73 -18.83 0.42
C LYS A 256 44.13 -20.16 1.09
N ALA A 257 43.65 -21.29 0.59
CA ALA A 257 43.98 -22.63 1.04
C ALA A 257 45.09 -23.24 0.18
#